data_AF-A0A378BUB7-F1
#
_entry.id   AF-A0A378BUB7-F1
#
_cell.length_a   1.000
_cell.length_b   1.000
_cell.length_c   1.000
_cell.angle_alpha   90.00
_cell.angle_beta   90.00
_cell.angle_gamma   90.00
#
_symmetry.space_group_name_H-M   'P 1'
#
loop_
_entity.id
_entity.type
_entity.pdbx_description
1 polymer ?
#
loop_
_entity_poly.entity_id
_entity_poly.type
_entity_poly.pdbx_seq_one_letter_code
_entity_poly.pdbx_strand_id
1 'polypeptide(L)'
;MEYIHKCSRSSIDSRSYIFPLARNKLLARETTRMVEASSQPNIVVTLEPNAWSVFYFDINVANTGNAPAYNIEVNFDPPLTNAEHREARQHSIPFRKISILKNGQVLSSNLCDYNQIKGKTYTITISWSKKANSSERDFNQYEYDMTLFEGVTYLGARNPLTQIADQIKKIRDDWRPITQGSKKIKTDNYSSSDREKKE
;
A
#
# COMPACT_ATOMS: atom_id res chain seq x y z
N MET A 1 14.64 -85.86 11.58
CA MET A 1 13.41 -85.60 10.81
C MET A 1 13.25 -84.09 10.72
N GLU A 2 13.71 -83.50 9.62
CA GLU A 2 13.61 -82.07 9.33
C GLU A 2 12.21 -81.73 8.83
N TYR A 3 11.62 -80.66 9.39
CA TYR A 3 10.40 -80.04 8.88
C TYR A 3 10.76 -78.99 7.83
N ILE A 4 10.32 -79.21 6.59
CA ILE A 4 10.41 -78.26 5.48
C ILE A 4 9.25 -77.27 5.59
N HIS A 5 9.52 -76.02 5.97
CA HIS A 5 8.56 -74.92 5.79
C HIS A 5 8.80 -74.26 4.43
N LYS A 6 7.95 -74.57 3.45
CA LYS A 6 7.81 -73.81 2.20
C LYS A 6 7.29 -72.41 2.53
N CYS A 7 8.09 -71.38 2.26
CA CYS A 7 7.62 -70.00 2.21
C CYS A 7 7.52 -69.59 0.72
N SER A 8 6.29 -69.47 0.21
CA SER A 8 6.04 -69.01 -1.16
C SER A 8 6.34 -67.52 -1.26
N ARG A 9 7.34 -67.14 -2.06
CA ARG A 9 7.54 -65.75 -2.49
C ARG A 9 6.45 -65.41 -3.53
N SER A 10 5.44 -64.65 -3.12
CA SER A 10 4.57 -63.95 -4.07
C SER A 10 5.37 -62.81 -4.70
N SER A 11 5.45 -62.80 -6.04
CA SER A 11 6.03 -61.72 -6.80
C SER A 11 5.15 -60.49 -6.68
N ILE A 12 5.57 -59.52 -5.88
CA ILE A 12 4.94 -58.19 -5.83
C ILE A 12 5.28 -57.50 -7.15
N ASP A 13 4.26 -57.38 -8.01
CA ASP A 13 4.35 -56.76 -9.32
C ASP A 13 4.65 -55.26 -9.18
N SER A 14 5.90 -54.89 -9.49
CA SER A 14 6.41 -53.53 -9.42
C SER A 14 5.68 -52.56 -10.35
N ARG A 15 4.86 -53.05 -11.28
CA ARG A 15 4.02 -52.23 -12.16
C ARG A 15 2.86 -51.56 -11.44
N SER A 16 2.36 -52.13 -10.34
CA SER A 16 1.14 -51.63 -9.67
C SER A 16 1.36 -50.32 -8.87
N TYR A 17 2.60 -50.01 -8.48
CA TYR A 17 2.94 -48.80 -7.70
C TYR A 17 3.45 -47.64 -8.57
N ILE A 18 3.76 -47.88 -9.84
CA ILE A 18 4.34 -46.86 -10.74
C ILE A 18 3.26 -45.92 -11.28
N PHE A 19 2.07 -46.44 -11.60
CA PHE A 19 0.96 -45.64 -12.15
C PHE A 19 0.44 -44.54 -11.20
N PRO A 20 0.22 -44.80 -9.89
CA PRO A 20 -0.22 -43.76 -8.95
C PRO A 20 0.81 -42.64 -8.77
N LEU A 21 2.10 -42.99 -8.68
CA LEU A 21 3.19 -42.03 -8.49
C LEU A 21 3.38 -41.12 -9.71
N ALA A 22 3.24 -41.66 -10.92
CA ALA A 22 3.29 -40.88 -12.15
C ALA A 22 2.12 -39.89 -12.25
N ARG A 23 0.90 -40.32 -11.91
CA ARG A 23 -0.30 -39.47 -11.90
C ARG A 23 -0.19 -38.32 -10.89
N ASN A 24 0.30 -38.60 -9.69
CA ASN A 24 0.50 -37.59 -8.66
C ASN A 24 1.58 -36.55 -9.04
N LYS A 25 2.64 -36.96 -9.75
CA LYS A 25 3.65 -36.03 -10.28
C LYS A 25 3.09 -35.10 -11.36
N LEU A 26 2.21 -35.60 -12.22
CA LEU A 26 1.55 -34.80 -13.25
C LEU A 26 0.63 -33.75 -12.61
N LEU A 27 -0.22 -34.18 -11.66
CA LEU A 27 -1.11 -33.29 -10.93
C LEU A 27 -0.33 -32.24 -10.13
N ALA A 28 0.74 -32.64 -9.44
CA ALA A 28 1.61 -31.72 -8.72
C ALA A 28 2.21 -30.66 -9.66
N ARG A 29 2.71 -31.06 -10.83
CA ARG A 29 3.22 -30.14 -11.85
C ARG A 29 2.16 -29.16 -12.33
N GLU A 30 0.95 -29.64 -12.58
CA GLU A 30 -0.14 -28.78 -13.06
C GLU A 30 -0.59 -27.81 -11.97
N THR A 31 -0.65 -28.25 -10.71
CA THR A 31 -0.91 -27.35 -9.58
C THR A 31 0.20 -26.32 -9.37
N THR A 32 1.47 -26.69 -9.54
CA THR A 32 2.58 -25.73 -9.47
C THR A 32 2.45 -24.69 -10.57
N ARG A 33 2.16 -25.09 -11.81
CA ARG A 33 1.93 -24.16 -12.92
C ARG A 33 0.74 -23.25 -12.67
N MET A 34 -0.35 -23.77 -12.13
CA MET A 34 -1.52 -22.95 -11.77
C MET A 34 -1.19 -21.94 -10.66
N VAL A 35 -0.41 -22.34 -9.64
CA VAL A 35 0.02 -21.45 -8.56
C VAL A 35 0.98 -20.37 -9.08
N GLU A 36 1.95 -20.74 -9.91
CA GLU A 36 2.89 -19.79 -10.53
C GLU A 36 2.20 -18.84 -11.51
N ALA A 37 1.25 -19.33 -12.30
CA ALA A 37 0.44 -18.49 -13.19
C ALA A 37 -0.47 -17.53 -12.40
N SER A 38 -0.97 -17.98 -11.25
CA SER A 38 -1.78 -17.14 -10.37
C SER A 38 -0.92 -16.12 -9.64
N SER A 39 0.28 -16.48 -9.17
CA SER A 39 1.15 -15.65 -8.33
C SER A 39 2.01 -14.68 -9.14
N GLN A 40 1.44 -13.53 -9.50
CA GLN A 40 2.13 -12.49 -10.27
C GLN A 40 2.08 -11.14 -9.56
N PRO A 41 3.23 -10.46 -9.38
CA PRO A 41 3.25 -9.07 -8.93
C PRO A 41 2.71 -8.15 -10.01
N ASN A 42 2.04 -7.08 -9.61
CA ASN A 42 1.58 -6.04 -10.53
C ASN A 42 1.75 -4.68 -9.87
N ILE A 43 2.72 -3.91 -10.36
CA ILE A 43 3.06 -2.61 -9.78
C ILE A 43 2.33 -1.50 -10.53
N VAL A 44 1.69 -0.64 -9.75
CA VAL A 44 0.98 0.55 -10.23
C VAL A 44 1.49 1.75 -9.47
N VAL A 45 1.74 2.83 -10.20
CA VAL A 45 2.19 4.12 -9.69
C VAL A 45 1.14 5.18 -10.01
N THR A 46 0.69 5.91 -8.99
CA THR A 46 -0.31 6.96 -9.13
C THR A 46 0.21 8.27 -8.54
N LEU A 47 -0.27 9.38 -9.09
CA LEU A 47 -0.08 10.71 -8.52
C LEU A 47 -1.41 11.12 -7.91
N GLU A 48 -1.48 11.01 -6.59
CA GLU A 48 -2.71 11.27 -5.86
C GLU A 48 -2.61 12.58 -5.10
N PRO A 49 -3.73 13.29 -4.97
CA PRO A 49 -3.69 14.51 -4.19
C PRO A 49 -3.50 14.25 -2.71
N ASN A 50 -2.73 15.11 -2.05
CA ASN A 50 -2.42 14.98 -0.64
C ASN A 50 -3.68 15.18 0.21
N ALA A 51 -3.84 14.32 1.22
CA ALA A 51 -5.01 14.32 2.09
C ALA A 51 -5.04 15.50 3.08
N TRP A 52 -3.87 16.08 3.39
CA TRP A 52 -3.65 17.16 4.36
C TRP A 52 -3.50 18.55 3.71
N SER A 53 -3.22 18.62 2.41
CA SER A 53 -3.06 19.88 1.70
C SER A 53 -3.68 19.85 0.30
N VAL A 54 -4.44 20.89 -0.02
CA VAL A 54 -5.24 20.98 -1.27
C VAL A 54 -4.34 21.07 -2.50
N PHE A 55 -3.19 21.73 -2.37
CA PHE A 55 -2.32 22.06 -3.50
C PHE A 55 -1.15 21.11 -3.69
N TYR A 56 -1.01 20.07 -2.86
CA TYR A 56 0.10 19.13 -2.98
C TYR A 56 -0.36 17.78 -3.51
N PHE A 57 0.55 17.13 -4.22
CA PHE A 57 0.38 15.77 -4.70
C PHE A 57 1.43 14.85 -4.08
N ASP A 58 1.01 13.63 -3.82
CA ASP A 58 1.81 12.53 -3.33
C ASP A 58 1.99 11.51 -4.47
N ILE A 59 3.15 10.88 -4.51
CA ILE A 59 3.40 9.72 -5.36
C ILE A 59 3.13 8.46 -4.56
N ASN A 60 2.30 7.60 -5.13
CA ASN A 60 1.91 6.33 -4.56
C ASN A 60 2.42 5.19 -5.44
N VAL A 61 3.07 4.20 -4.84
CA VAL A 61 3.49 2.97 -5.51
C VAL A 61 2.84 1.79 -4.79
N ALA A 62 1.98 1.07 -5.49
CA ALA A 62 1.19 -0.03 -4.95
C ALA A 62 1.49 -1.34 -5.69
N ASN A 63 1.59 -2.43 -4.95
CA ASN A 63 1.56 -3.78 -5.53
C ASN A 63 0.14 -4.32 -5.45
N THR A 64 -0.54 -4.31 -6.60
CA THR A 64 -1.91 -4.82 -6.78
C THR A 64 -1.94 -6.29 -7.21
N GLY A 65 -0.76 -6.87 -7.48
CA GLY A 65 -0.62 -8.29 -7.74
C GLY A 65 -0.65 -9.10 -6.45
N ASN A 66 -0.75 -10.41 -6.59
CA ASN A 66 -0.86 -11.33 -5.46
C ASN A 66 0.48 -11.94 -5.02
N ALA A 67 1.60 -11.47 -5.58
CA ALA A 67 2.95 -11.88 -5.25
C ALA A 67 3.84 -10.67 -4.92
N PRO A 68 4.94 -10.84 -4.15
CA PRO A 68 5.88 -9.76 -3.92
C PRO A 68 6.65 -9.39 -5.20
N ALA A 69 7.00 -8.11 -5.32
CA ALA A 69 7.87 -7.60 -6.36
C ALA A 69 9.23 -7.18 -5.78
N TYR A 70 10.29 -7.35 -6.56
CA TYR A 70 11.66 -7.03 -6.19
C TYR A 70 12.30 -6.10 -7.22
N ASN A 71 13.32 -5.34 -6.80
CA ASN A 71 14.13 -4.49 -7.68
C ASN A 71 13.27 -3.63 -8.62
N ILE A 72 12.32 -2.90 -8.03
CA ILE A 72 11.36 -2.08 -8.76
C ILE A 72 12.05 -0.78 -9.14
N GLU A 73 11.94 -0.39 -10.41
CA GLU A 73 12.39 0.90 -10.92
C GLU A 73 11.24 1.60 -11.63
N VAL A 74 11.07 2.87 -11.31
CA VAL A 74 10.01 3.72 -11.84
C VAL A 74 10.65 4.89 -12.57
N ASN A 75 10.25 5.12 -13.82
CA ASN A 75 10.67 6.25 -14.62
C ASN A 75 9.45 7.00 -15.15
N PHE A 76 9.59 8.33 -15.23
CA PHE A 76 8.58 9.25 -15.71
C PHE A 76 9.16 10.04 -16.87
N ASP A 77 8.39 10.16 -17.94
CA ASP A 77 8.70 11.01 -19.09
C ASP A 77 7.49 11.90 -19.42
N PRO A 78 7.57 13.23 -19.27
CA PRO A 78 8.73 14.02 -18.85
C PRO A 78 9.12 13.75 -17.38
N PRO A 79 10.36 14.08 -16.97
CA PRO A 79 10.80 13.88 -15.59
C PRO A 79 9.94 14.67 -14.61
N LEU A 80 9.62 14.05 -13.47
CA LEU A 80 8.88 14.74 -12.40
C LEU A 80 9.73 15.86 -11.80
N THR A 81 9.07 16.97 -11.48
CA THR A 81 9.65 18.05 -10.68
C THR A 81 9.56 17.67 -9.20
N ASN A 82 10.62 17.91 -8.44
CA ASN A 82 10.66 17.52 -7.03
C ASN A 82 10.16 18.69 -6.17
N ALA A 83 9.72 18.41 -4.95
CA ALA A 83 9.40 19.48 -4.00
C ALA A 83 10.64 20.36 -3.78
N GLU A 84 10.45 21.68 -3.71
CA GLU A 84 11.53 22.67 -3.58
C GLU A 84 12.53 22.33 -2.46
N HIS A 85 12.02 21.84 -1.33
CA HIS A 85 12.84 21.45 -0.17
C HIS A 85 13.74 20.23 -0.39
N ARG A 86 13.45 19.39 -1.40
CA ARG A 86 14.27 18.23 -1.79
C ARG A 86 15.25 18.59 -2.89
N GLU A 87 14.86 19.46 -3.82
CA GLU A 87 15.78 20.03 -4.82
C GLU A 87 16.93 20.77 -4.13
N ALA A 88 16.61 21.60 -3.13
CA ALA A 88 17.61 22.31 -2.33
C ALA A 88 18.60 21.38 -1.61
N ARG A 89 18.20 20.14 -1.33
CA ARG A 89 19.04 19.13 -0.66
C ARG A 89 19.59 18.07 -1.63
N GLN A 90 19.44 18.26 -2.94
CA GLN A 90 19.84 17.31 -3.99
C GLN A 90 19.29 15.88 -3.80
N HIS A 91 18.15 15.74 -3.14
CA HIS A 91 17.53 14.42 -2.98
C HIS A 91 16.79 14.04 -4.27
N SER A 92 16.89 12.77 -4.65
CA SER A 92 16.15 12.25 -5.80
C SER A 92 14.64 12.18 -5.54
N ILE A 93 13.86 12.06 -6.62
CA ILE A 93 12.43 11.78 -6.55
C ILE A 93 12.22 10.49 -5.73
N PRO A 94 11.29 10.48 -4.76
CA PRO A 94 11.05 9.31 -3.93
C PRO A 94 10.58 8.12 -4.78
N PHE A 95 10.86 6.91 -4.30
CA PHE A 95 10.40 5.65 -4.90
C PHE A 95 10.82 5.38 -6.35
N ARG A 96 11.80 6.12 -6.86
CA ARG A 96 12.42 5.81 -8.16
C ARG A 96 13.03 4.41 -8.19
N LYS A 97 13.58 3.95 -7.06
CA LYS A 97 14.05 2.57 -6.85
C LYS A 97 13.48 2.03 -5.53
N ILE A 98 12.87 0.86 -5.58
CA ILE A 98 12.33 0.17 -4.39
C ILE A 98 12.85 -1.28 -4.40
N SER A 99 13.47 -1.70 -3.31
CA SER A 99 14.07 -3.04 -3.22
C SER A 99 13.03 -4.16 -3.16
N ILE A 100 11.95 -3.96 -2.40
CA ILE A 100 10.88 -4.94 -2.22
C ILE A 100 9.54 -4.25 -1.97
N LEU A 101 8.49 -4.78 -2.58
CA LEU A 101 7.11 -4.39 -2.31
C LEU A 101 6.24 -5.63 -2.14
N LYS A 102 5.72 -5.84 -0.92
CA LYS A 102 4.87 -7.00 -0.61
C LYS A 102 3.53 -6.88 -1.31
N ASN A 103 2.84 -8.01 -1.50
CA ASN A 103 1.45 -8.02 -1.97
C ASN A 103 0.58 -7.09 -1.10
N GLY A 104 -0.18 -6.20 -1.75
CA GLY A 104 -1.09 -5.27 -1.10
C GLY A 104 -0.42 -4.10 -0.39
N GLN A 105 0.91 -4.02 -0.41
CA GLN A 105 1.64 -2.90 0.19
C GLN A 105 1.57 -1.68 -0.72
N VAL A 106 1.32 -0.53 -0.09
CA VAL A 106 1.34 0.79 -0.72
C VAL A 106 2.41 1.63 -0.04
N LEU A 107 3.27 2.26 -0.84
CA LEU A 107 4.22 3.28 -0.40
C LEU A 107 3.72 4.63 -0.90
N SER A 108 3.67 5.63 -0.02
CA SER A 108 3.22 6.97 -0.33
C SER A 108 4.22 8.00 0.18
N SER A 109 4.47 9.04 -0.61
CA SER A 109 5.37 10.14 -0.24
C SER A 109 4.94 11.40 -0.95
N ASN A 110 5.10 12.54 -0.27
CA ASN A 110 4.89 13.82 -0.90
C ASN A 110 5.84 14.04 -2.09
N LEU A 111 5.28 14.51 -3.20
CA LEU A 111 6.02 14.74 -4.45
C LEU A 111 6.26 16.24 -4.66
N CYS A 112 5.21 17.02 -4.95
CA CYS A 112 5.31 18.42 -5.35
C CYS A 112 3.96 19.16 -5.27
N ASP A 113 3.98 20.46 -5.57
CA ASP A 113 2.78 21.28 -5.73
C ASP A 113 2.09 20.99 -7.08
N TYR A 114 0.75 21.02 -7.09
CA TYR A 114 -0.07 20.77 -8.27
C TYR A 114 0.30 21.69 -9.44
N ASN A 115 0.63 22.96 -9.19
CA ASN A 115 0.98 23.91 -10.24
C ASN A 115 2.21 23.48 -11.05
N GLN A 116 3.09 22.64 -10.49
CA GLN A 116 4.28 22.14 -11.18
C GLN A 116 3.96 21.01 -12.17
N ILE A 117 2.88 20.27 -11.93
CA ILE A 117 2.48 19.07 -12.69
C ILE A 117 1.17 19.26 -13.46
N LYS A 118 0.49 20.40 -13.25
CA LYS A 118 -0.76 20.78 -13.92
C LYS A 118 -0.58 20.81 -15.45
N GLY A 119 -1.56 20.28 -16.16
CA GLY A 119 -1.61 20.28 -17.62
C GLY A 119 -0.57 19.39 -18.31
N LYS A 120 0.14 18.53 -17.55
CA LYS A 120 1.16 17.63 -18.09
C LYS A 120 0.63 16.19 -18.19
N THR A 121 1.05 15.51 -19.24
CA THR A 121 0.86 14.07 -19.41
C THR A 121 2.19 13.38 -19.23
N TYR A 122 2.22 12.31 -18.43
CA TYR A 122 3.41 11.55 -18.11
C TYR A 122 3.30 10.13 -18.66
N THR A 123 4.33 9.67 -19.36
CA THR A 123 4.53 8.25 -19.63
C THR A 123 5.25 7.64 -18.44
N ILE A 124 4.56 6.76 -17.72
CA ILE A 124 5.12 6.06 -16.56
C ILE A 124 5.59 4.70 -17.03
N THR A 125 6.89 4.43 -16.86
CA THR A 125 7.49 3.12 -17.15
C THR A 125 7.97 2.50 -15.85
N ILE A 126 7.45 1.32 -15.54
CA ILE A 126 7.75 0.58 -14.32
C ILE A 126 8.37 -0.75 -14.73
N SER A 127 9.44 -1.15 -14.05
CA SER A 127 10.03 -2.47 -14.24
C SER A 127 10.35 -3.12 -12.90
N TRP A 128 10.16 -4.44 -12.79
CA TRP A 128 10.36 -5.20 -11.55
C TRP A 128 10.76 -6.64 -11.83
N SER A 129 11.27 -7.33 -10.82
CA SER A 129 11.60 -8.76 -10.86
C SER A 129 10.67 -9.56 -9.95
N LYS A 130 10.26 -10.76 -10.40
CA LYS A 130 9.44 -11.70 -9.59
C LYS A 130 10.22 -12.35 -8.44
N LYS A 131 11.56 -12.37 -8.51
CA LYS A 131 12.46 -12.96 -7.51
C LYS A 131 13.61 -12.00 -7.20
N ALA A 132 14.11 -12.03 -5.96
CA ALA A 132 15.12 -11.10 -5.45
C ALA A 132 16.41 -11.00 -6.29
N ASN A 133 16.87 -12.13 -6.87
CA ASN A 133 18.13 -12.22 -7.61
C ASN A 133 17.93 -12.56 -9.10
N SER A 134 16.74 -12.28 -9.64
CA SER A 134 16.48 -12.56 -11.06
C SER A 134 16.97 -11.41 -11.94
N SER A 135 17.58 -11.75 -13.08
CA SER A 135 17.83 -10.80 -14.17
C SER A 135 16.59 -10.56 -15.04
N GLU A 136 15.62 -11.48 -14.99
CA GLU A 136 14.35 -11.34 -15.69
C GLU A 136 13.51 -10.25 -15.02
N ARG A 137 13.04 -9.31 -15.85
CA ARG A 137 12.21 -8.20 -15.43
C ARG A 137 10.94 -8.16 -16.25
N ASP A 138 9.83 -7.97 -15.56
CA ASP A 138 8.57 -7.56 -16.18
C ASP A 138 8.53 -6.03 -16.27
N PHE A 139 7.66 -5.52 -17.13
CA PHE A 139 7.44 -4.09 -17.28
C PHE A 139 5.95 -3.75 -17.41
N ASN A 140 5.61 -2.54 -16.99
CA ASN A 140 4.31 -1.93 -17.23
C ASN A 140 4.53 -0.49 -17.68
N GLN A 141 3.78 -0.07 -18.70
CA GLN A 141 3.85 1.27 -19.23
C GLN A 141 2.46 1.80 -19.53
N TYR A 142 2.17 3.00 -19.06
CA TYR A 142 0.92 3.70 -19.32
C TYR A 142 1.10 5.21 -19.23
N GLU A 143 0.17 5.92 -19.84
CA GLU A 143 0.08 7.37 -19.78
C GLU A 143 -0.75 7.79 -18.56
N TYR A 144 -0.30 8.84 -17.89
CA TYR A 144 -0.94 9.44 -16.74
C TYR A 144 -1.16 10.92 -17.01
N ASP A 145 -2.41 11.30 -17.22
CA ASP A 145 -2.79 12.64 -17.59
C ASP A 145 -3.23 13.46 -16.37
N MET A 146 -2.49 14.53 -16.08
CA MET A 146 -2.81 15.45 -14.98
C MET A 146 -3.92 16.45 -15.33
N THR A 147 -4.28 16.61 -16.62
CA THR A 147 -5.37 17.50 -17.04
C THR A 147 -6.72 17.03 -16.47
N LEU A 148 -6.86 15.72 -16.20
CA LEU A 148 -8.03 15.12 -15.58
C LEU A 148 -8.39 15.74 -14.21
N PHE A 149 -7.41 16.33 -13.52
CA PHE A 149 -7.61 16.97 -12.22
C PHE A 149 -8.05 18.43 -12.32
N GLU A 150 -8.00 19.08 -13.49
CA GLU A 150 -8.31 20.51 -13.64
C GLU A 150 -9.79 20.83 -13.43
N GLY A 151 -10.68 19.88 -13.74
CA GLY A 151 -12.13 20.02 -13.54
C GLY A 151 -12.63 19.57 -12.17
N VAL A 152 -11.75 19.04 -11.32
CA VAL A 152 -12.14 18.44 -10.04
C VAL A 152 -12.20 19.53 -8.96
N THR A 153 -13.38 20.10 -8.76
CA THR A 153 -13.65 21.03 -7.65
C THR A 153 -14.12 20.26 -6.42
N TYR A 154 -13.51 20.55 -5.27
CA TYR A 154 -13.94 19.99 -3.99
C TYR A 154 -14.80 21.01 -3.24
N LEU A 155 -15.99 20.61 -2.81
CA LEU A 155 -16.84 21.39 -1.92
C LEU A 155 -16.46 21.06 -0.47
N GLY A 156 -15.78 21.99 0.21
CA GLY A 156 -15.33 21.82 1.61
C GLY A 156 -13.92 21.24 1.75
N ALA A 157 -13.57 20.74 2.94
CA ALA A 157 -12.24 20.19 3.18
C ALA A 157 -12.13 18.74 2.64
N ARG A 158 -11.04 18.48 1.90
CA ARG A 158 -10.81 17.24 1.13
C ARG A 158 -10.82 15.95 1.95
N ASN A 159 -10.43 16.02 3.22
CA ASN A 159 -10.40 14.87 4.12
C ASN A 159 -11.19 15.17 5.41
N PRO A 160 -12.26 14.40 5.70
CA PRO A 160 -12.99 14.50 6.96
C PRO A 160 -12.09 14.41 8.21
N LEU A 161 -11.01 13.62 8.14
CA LEU A 161 -10.05 13.48 9.23
C LEU A 161 -9.29 14.77 9.52
N THR A 162 -8.97 15.56 8.49
CA THR A 162 -8.32 16.86 8.67
C THR A 162 -9.27 17.85 9.33
N GLN A 163 -10.57 17.79 9.01
CA GLN A 163 -11.57 18.59 9.70
C GLN A 163 -11.69 18.18 11.17
N ILE A 164 -11.77 16.88 11.46
CA ILE A 164 -11.82 16.35 12.82
C ILE A 164 -10.59 16.80 13.61
N ALA A 165 -9.39 16.70 13.03
CA ALA A 165 -8.16 17.14 13.67
C ALA A 165 -8.18 18.65 14.00
N ASP A 166 -8.70 19.48 13.09
CA ASP A 166 -8.85 20.92 13.33
C ASP A 166 -9.88 21.22 14.44
N GLN A 167 -11.00 20.49 14.46
CA GLN A 167 -12.00 20.61 15.53
C GLN A 167 -11.43 20.16 16.89
N ILE A 168 -10.66 19.07 16.94
CA ILE A 168 -9.97 18.62 18.17
C ILE A 168 -8.95 19.66 18.63
N LYS A 169 -8.20 20.27 17.70
CA LYS A 169 -7.26 21.35 18.01
C LYS A 169 -7.99 22.55 18.63
N LYS A 170 -9.12 22.98 18.04
CA LYS A 170 -9.96 24.05 18.59
C LYS A 170 -10.44 23.73 19.99
N ILE A 171 -10.97 22.52 20.23
CA ILE A 171 -11.37 22.06 21.58
C ILE A 171 -10.19 22.17 22.56
N ARG A 172 -9.01 21.68 22.19
CA ARG A 172 -7.82 21.75 23.03
C ARG A 172 -7.42 23.19 23.35
N ASP A 173 -7.44 24.06 22.34
CA ASP A 173 -7.07 25.46 22.48
C ASP A 173 -8.09 26.22 23.36
N ASP A 174 -9.38 25.89 23.26
CA ASP A 174 -10.45 26.42 24.13
C ASP A 174 -10.36 25.90 25.58
N TRP A 175 -9.87 24.66 25.77
CA TRP A 175 -9.68 24.06 27.09
C TRP A 175 -8.42 24.54 27.81
N ARG A 176 -7.39 24.91 27.05
CA ARG A 176 -6.10 25.40 27.57
C ARG A 176 -6.21 26.55 28.59
N PRO A 177 -7.00 27.62 28.37
CA PRO A 177 -7.14 28.68 29.37
C PRO A 177 -7.89 28.23 30.64
N ILE A 178 -8.75 27.21 30.54
CA ILE A 178 -9.44 26.63 31.70
C ILE A 178 -8.45 25.86 32.57
N THR A 179 -7.62 25.01 31.96
CA THR A 179 -6.65 24.17 32.68
C THR A 179 -5.47 24.98 33.24
N GLN A 180 -5.07 26.05 32.55
CA GLN A 180 -4.04 26.99 33.02
C GLN A 180 -4.56 27.95 34.10
N GLY A 181 -5.85 27.89 34.45
CA GLY A 181 -6.47 28.74 35.47
C GLY A 181 -6.66 30.20 35.06
N SER A 182 -6.38 30.55 33.80
CA SER A 182 -6.55 31.91 33.27
C SER A 182 -8.01 32.23 32.95
N LYS A 183 -8.87 31.21 32.77
CA LYS A 183 -10.32 31.35 32.58
C LYS A 183 -11.06 30.53 33.63
N LYS A 184 -11.74 31.21 34.56
CA LYS A 184 -12.59 30.57 35.58
C LYS A 184 -13.92 30.15 34.95
N ILE A 185 -14.32 28.90 35.14
CA ILE A 185 -15.66 28.43 34.77
C ILE A 185 -16.62 28.87 35.88
N LYS A 186 -17.73 29.51 35.49
CA LYS A 186 -18.86 29.76 36.41
C LYS A 186 -19.57 28.42 36.62
N THR A 187 -19.54 27.91 37.84
CA THR A 187 -20.23 26.67 38.21
C THR A 187 -21.38 27.03 39.14
N ASP A 188 -22.61 26.78 38.72
CA ASP A 188 -23.77 26.80 39.63
C ASP A 188 -23.82 25.45 40.35
N ASN A 189 -23.30 25.43 41.57
CA ASN A 189 -23.25 24.21 42.37
C ASN A 189 -24.51 24.13 43.25
N TYR A 190 -25.45 23.26 42.89
CA TYR A 190 -26.65 23.01 43.69
C TYR A 190 -26.33 22.00 44.79
N SER A 191 -26.18 22.52 46.00
CA SER A 191 -25.89 21.72 47.19
C SER A 191 -27.15 21.06 47.77
N SER A 192 -27.01 20.06 48.64
CA SER A 192 -28.15 19.46 49.35
C SER A 192 -28.93 20.49 50.18
N SER A 193 -28.24 21.49 50.73
CA SER A 193 -28.85 22.62 51.44
C SER A 193 -29.71 23.54 50.56
N ASP A 194 -29.48 23.55 49.24
CA ASP A 194 -30.35 24.30 48.32
C ASP A 194 -31.62 23.51 47.95
N ARG A 195 -31.62 22.19 48.17
CA ARG A 195 -32.80 21.32 47.99
C ARG A 195 -33.76 21.43 49.18
N GLU A 196 -33.23 21.56 50.39
CA GLU A 196 -34.02 21.75 51.63
C GLU A 196 -34.74 23.11 51.69
N LYS A 197 -34.30 24.12 50.92
CA LYS A 197 -34.94 25.44 50.84
C LYS A 197 -36.09 25.54 49.82
N LYS A 198 -36.36 24.47 49.07
CA LYS A 198 -37.41 24.43 48.03
C LYS A 198 -38.66 23.62 48.43
N GLU A 199 -38.70 23.07 49.64
CA GLU A 199 -39.93 22.60 50.31
C GLU A 199 -40.49 23.70 51.21
#